data_AF-A0AAF0BDJ4-F1
#
_entry.id   AF-A0AAF0BDJ4-F1
#
_cell.length_a   1.000
_cell.length_b   1.000
_cell.length_c   1.000
_cell.angle_alpha   90.00
_cell.angle_beta   90.00
_cell.angle_gamma   90.00
#
_symmetry.space_group_name_H-M   'P 1'
#
loop_
_entity.id
_entity.type
_entity.pdbx_description
1 polymer ?
#
loop_
_entity_poly.entity_id
_entity_poly.type
_entity_poly.pdbx_seq_one_letter_code
_entity_poly.pdbx_strand_id
1 'polypeptide(L)'
;MIQLNLPPYEHHLHQEDESMLIFDSIRRRYVALTPEEWVRQHFVHYLTDVLGYPADLIRNEAQLRIDRRRKRCDTVVYDTNLRPIVLCEYKAPTVSLTQKTMDQILCYNFIFRVPLLLLSNGLQHAACLVDYEQSGYVFLPEIPSYEELTTIIQSNQ
;
A
#
# COMPACT_ATOMS: atom_id res chain seq x y z
N MET A 1 2.50 15.68 13.52
CA MET A 1 1.64 14.70 12.82
C MET A 1 0.97 13.79 13.85
N ILE A 2 -0.15 13.15 13.53
CA ILE A 2 -0.82 12.20 14.41
C ILE A 2 0.08 10.97 14.61
N GLN A 3 0.19 10.48 15.85
CA GLN A 3 0.87 9.22 16.14
C GLN A 3 0.06 8.05 15.56
N LEU A 4 0.71 7.23 14.73
CA LEU A 4 0.08 6.10 14.05
C LEU A 4 0.23 4.80 14.85
N ASN A 5 -0.65 3.83 14.60
CA ASN A 5 -0.59 2.46 15.11
C ASN A 5 0.34 1.60 14.22
N LEU A 6 1.52 2.12 13.91
CA LEU A 6 2.54 1.48 13.10
C LEU A 6 3.89 1.54 13.82
N PRO A 7 4.80 0.60 13.57
CA PRO A 7 6.16 0.68 14.10
C PRO A 7 6.83 2.01 13.74
N PRO A 8 7.61 2.61 14.65
CA PRO A 8 8.35 3.82 14.33
C PRO A 8 9.48 3.50 13.33
N TYR A 9 9.78 4.45 12.46
CA TYR A 9 10.98 4.41 11.62
C TYR A 9 11.66 5.79 11.59
N GLU A 10 12.94 5.80 11.25
CA GLU A 10 13.71 7.04 11.10
C GLU A 10 13.30 7.77 9.82
N HIS A 11 12.63 8.90 9.98
CA HIS A 11 12.09 9.69 8.87
C HIS A 11 12.88 10.99 8.70
N HIS A 12 13.22 11.31 7.45
CA HIS A 12 13.93 12.54 7.12
C HIS A 12 12.93 13.61 6.67
N LEU A 13 12.73 14.62 7.52
CA LEU A 13 11.92 15.78 7.20
C LEU A 13 12.81 16.94 6.75
N HIS A 14 12.29 17.70 5.79
CA HIS A 14 12.92 18.93 5.33
C HIS A 14 11.85 20.01 5.24
N GLN A 15 12.16 21.21 5.74
CA GLN A 15 11.28 22.37 5.56
C GLN A 15 11.78 23.15 4.34
N GLU A 16 10.91 23.33 3.36
CA GLU A 16 11.16 24.15 2.17
C GLU A 16 10.05 25.19 2.07
N ASP A 17 10.42 26.47 2.20
CA ASP A 17 9.51 27.60 2.37
C ASP A 17 8.47 27.37 3.50
N GLU A 18 7.18 27.42 3.16
CA GLU A 18 6.05 27.19 4.06
C GLU A 18 5.59 25.71 4.09
N SER A 19 6.25 24.83 3.33
CA SER A 19 5.87 23.42 3.19
C SER A 19 6.82 22.48 3.92
N MET A 20 6.27 21.49 4.60
CA MET A 20 7.03 20.37 5.12
C MET A 20 7.12 19.28 4.07
N LEU A 21 8.32 18.75 3.86
CA LEU A 21 8.59 17.64 2.97
C LEU A 21 9.10 16.43 3.77
N ILE A 22 8.85 15.25 3.24
CA ILE A 22 9.36 13.97 3.74
C ILE A 22 10.07 13.23 2.62
N PHE A 23 11.20 12.58 2.94
CA PHE A 23 11.91 11.75 1.98
C PHE A 23 11.15 10.45 1.74
N ASP A 24 10.79 10.17 0.49
CA ASP A 24 10.26 8.86 0.08
C ASP A 24 11.40 8.00 -0.44
N SER A 25 11.71 6.91 0.28
CA SER A 25 12.81 5.99 -0.03
C SER A 25 12.58 5.19 -1.32
N ILE A 26 11.32 4.90 -1.66
CA ILE A 26 10.92 4.17 -2.86
C ILE A 26 11.05 5.06 -4.12
N ARG A 27 10.59 6.31 -4.04
CA ARG A 27 10.67 7.31 -5.12
C ARG A 27 12.02 8.04 -5.15
N ARG A 28 12.84 7.88 -4.10
CA ARG A 28 14.16 8.51 -3.92
C ARG A 28 14.14 10.04 -4.07
N ARG A 29 13.14 10.69 -3.49
CA ARG A 29 12.96 12.15 -3.54
C ARG A 29 12.16 12.66 -2.35
N TYR A 30 12.30 13.94 -2.05
CA TYR A 30 11.39 14.62 -1.12
C TYR A 30 10.02 14.85 -1.76
N VAL A 31 8.97 14.66 -0.97
CA VAL A 31 7.57 14.86 -1.36
C VAL A 31 6.83 15.63 -0.28
N ALA A 32 5.74 16.30 -0.64
CA ALA A 32 4.93 17.06 0.31
C ALA A 32 4.43 16.16 1.45
N LEU A 33 4.72 16.54 2.69
CA LEU A 33 4.27 15.84 3.90
C LEU A 33 2.79 16.12 4.14
N THR A 34 1.94 15.39 3.43
CA THR A 34 0.49 15.37 3.70
C THR A 34 0.16 14.31 4.77
N PRO A 35 -1.01 14.40 5.43
CA PRO A 35 -1.45 13.35 6.37
C PRO A 35 -1.54 11.96 5.74
N GLU A 36 -1.93 11.85 4.48
CA GLU A 36 -1.94 10.58 3.75
C GLU A 36 -0.53 10.09 3.42
N GLU A 37 0.37 11.00 3.00
CA GLU A 37 1.77 10.67 2.75
C GLU A 37 2.49 10.20 4.01
N TRP A 38 2.16 10.77 5.17
CA TRP A 38 2.65 10.30 6.47
C TRP A 38 2.28 8.83 6.72
N VAL A 39 1.04 8.45 6.43
CA VAL A 39 0.58 7.04 6.52
C VAL A 39 1.31 6.17 5.51
N ARG A 40 1.40 6.61 4.24
CA ARG A 40 2.10 5.90 3.17
C ARG A 40 3.54 5.56 3.56
N GLN A 41 4.31 6.55 4.03
CA GLN A 41 5.71 6.32 4.39
C GLN A 41 5.86 5.35 5.57
N HIS A 42 5.06 5.50 6.64
CA HIS A 42 5.10 4.56 7.77
C HIS A 42 4.71 3.15 7.34
N PHE A 43 3.70 3.01 6.50
CA PHE A 43 3.21 1.72 6.09
C PHE A 43 4.19 1.02 5.14
N VAL A 44 4.81 1.76 4.22
CA VAL A 44 5.89 1.22 3.36
C VAL A 44 7.06 0.73 4.20
N HIS A 45 7.49 1.50 5.22
CA HIS A 45 8.54 1.06 6.14
C HIS A 45 8.12 -0.15 7.00
N TYR A 46 6.85 -0.23 7.41
CA TYR A 46 6.33 -1.44 8.06
C TYR A 46 6.42 -2.67 7.14
N LEU A 47 6.07 -2.51 5.86
CA LEU A 47 6.21 -3.59 4.88
C LEU A 47 7.67 -4.02 4.70
N THR A 48 8.60 -3.06 4.54
CA THR A 48 10.02 -3.38 4.26
C THR A 48 10.77 -3.87 5.48
N ASP A 49 10.65 -3.15 6.60
CA ASP A 49 11.57 -3.28 7.74
C ASP A 49 11.08 -4.34 8.74
N VAL A 50 9.78 -4.64 8.74
CA VAL A 50 9.16 -5.60 9.67
C VAL A 50 8.62 -6.82 8.95
N LEU A 51 7.88 -6.64 7.86
CA LEU A 51 7.23 -7.74 7.14
C LEU A 51 8.09 -8.33 6.00
N GLY A 52 9.28 -7.78 5.75
CA GLY A 52 10.27 -8.33 4.83
C GLY A 52 9.95 -8.16 3.35
N TYR A 53 9.08 -7.22 2.98
CA TYR A 53 8.78 -6.90 1.58
C TYR A 53 9.98 -6.19 0.93
N PRO A 54 10.61 -6.73 -0.13
CA PRO A 54 11.80 -6.10 -0.70
C PRO A 54 11.49 -4.74 -1.33
N ALA A 55 12.18 -3.68 -0.89
CA ALA A 55 11.94 -2.32 -1.39
C ALA A 55 12.08 -2.19 -2.91
N ASP A 56 12.99 -2.95 -3.53
CA ASP A 56 13.19 -2.98 -4.98
C ASP A 56 11.98 -3.51 -5.76
N LEU A 57 11.07 -4.21 -5.08
CA LEU A 57 9.81 -4.73 -5.61
C LEU A 57 8.60 -3.85 -5.27
N ILE A 58 8.80 -2.72 -4.57
CA ILE A 58 7.72 -1.78 -4.22
C ILE A 58 7.75 -0.59 -5.17
N ARG A 59 6.58 -0.13 -5.62
CA ARG A 59 6.43 1.11 -6.40
C ARG A 59 5.32 1.97 -5.81
N ASN A 60 5.65 3.22 -5.50
CA ASN A 60 4.67 4.23 -5.08
C ASN A 60 4.15 5.04 -6.27
N GLU A 61 2.88 5.43 -6.24
CA GLU A 61 2.17 6.19 -7.28
C GLU A 61 2.17 5.53 -8.67
N ALA A 62 1.97 4.21 -8.73
CA ALA A 62 1.89 3.48 -9.99
C ALA A 62 0.72 4.01 -10.84
N GLN A 63 1.04 4.55 -12.03
CA GLN A 63 0.03 5.07 -12.95
C GLN A 63 -0.71 3.93 -13.65
N LEU A 64 -2.04 4.01 -13.61
CA LEU A 64 -2.97 3.14 -14.31
C LEU A 64 -3.72 3.92 -15.38
N ARG A 65 -3.91 3.30 -16.55
CA ARG A 65 -4.86 3.79 -17.56
C ARG A 65 -6.14 2.98 -17.42
N ILE A 66 -7.18 3.61 -16.88
CA ILE A 66 -8.54 3.07 -16.85
C ILE A 66 -9.35 3.91 -17.85
N ASP A 67 -9.76 3.27 -18.95
CA ASP A 67 -10.37 3.94 -20.11
C ASP A 67 -9.53 5.11 -20.63
N ARG A 68 -10.13 6.32 -20.68
CA ARG A 68 -9.47 7.58 -21.04
C ARG A 68 -8.88 8.32 -19.84
N ARG A 69 -9.05 7.81 -18.61
CA ARG A 69 -8.61 8.48 -17.38
C ARG A 69 -7.33 7.84 -16.85
N ARG A 70 -6.37 8.68 -16.46
CA ARG A 70 -5.22 8.25 -15.68
C ARG A 70 -5.62 8.20 -14.21
N LYS A 71 -5.56 7.02 -13.60
CA LYS A 71 -5.68 6.87 -12.15
C LYS A 71 -4.30 6.52 -11.58
N ARG A 72 -4.12 6.75 -10.28
CA ARG A 72 -2.91 6.38 -9.55
C ARG A 72 -3.31 5.41 -8.45
N CYS A 73 -2.55 4.33 -8.32
CA CYS A 73 -2.58 3.49 -7.14
C CYS A 73 -1.45 3.96 -6.21
N ASP A 74 -1.70 3.94 -4.91
CA ASP A 74 -0.76 4.47 -3.93
C ASP A 74 0.53 3.65 -3.87
N THR A 75 0.42 2.33 -3.69
CA THR A 75 1.57 1.43 -3.67
C THR A 75 1.21 0.10 -4.33
N VAL A 76 2.14 -0.43 -5.13
CA VAL A 76 2.08 -1.77 -5.71
C VAL A 76 3.34 -2.53 -5.31
N VAL A 77 3.19 -3.79 -4.94
CA VAL A 77 4.30 -4.71 -4.70
C VAL A 77 4.30 -5.78 -5.79
N TYR A 78 5.47 -6.10 -6.30
CA TYR A 78 5.70 -7.14 -7.30
C TYR A 78 6.38 -8.38 -6.70
N ASP A 79 6.23 -9.53 -7.35
CA ASP A 79 7.08 -10.70 -7.11
C ASP A 79 8.40 -10.59 -7.88
N THR A 80 9.27 -11.59 -7.73
CA THR A 80 10.56 -11.66 -8.43
C THR A 80 10.42 -11.83 -9.96
N ASN A 81 9.24 -12.20 -10.47
CA ASN A 81 8.92 -12.26 -11.89
C ASN A 81 8.25 -10.96 -12.40
N LEU A 82 8.26 -9.89 -11.59
CA LEU A 82 7.62 -8.61 -11.88
C LEU A 82 6.10 -8.69 -12.09
N ARG A 83 5.44 -9.69 -11.48
CA ARG A 83 3.98 -9.79 -11.42
C ARG A 83 3.48 -9.01 -10.20
N PRO A 84 2.47 -8.15 -10.32
CA PRO A 84 1.93 -7.43 -9.17
C PRO A 84 1.22 -8.42 -8.23
N ILE A 85 1.61 -8.42 -6.96
CA ILE A 85 1.08 -9.33 -5.94
C ILE A 85 0.37 -8.63 -4.78
N VAL A 86 0.62 -7.33 -4.58
CA VAL A 86 -0.08 -6.52 -3.57
C VAL A 86 -0.47 -5.16 -4.13
N LEU A 87 -1.65 -4.68 -3.77
CA LEU A 87 -2.04 -3.28 -3.90
C LEU A 87 -2.31 -2.70 -2.52
N CYS A 88 -1.86 -1.46 -2.31
CA CYS A 88 -2.17 -0.70 -1.11
C CYS A 88 -2.96 0.56 -1.47
N GLU A 89 -3.91 0.92 -0.62
CA GLU A 89 -4.64 2.19 -0.65
C GLU A 89 -4.53 2.86 0.72
N TYR A 90 -4.05 4.11 0.74
CA TYR A 90 -3.88 4.88 1.96
C TYR A 90 -4.90 6.01 2.05
N LYS A 91 -5.21 6.38 3.29
CA LYS A 91 -5.97 7.59 3.61
C LYS A 91 -5.30 8.35 4.74
N ALA A 92 -5.65 9.62 4.89
CA ALA A 92 -5.27 10.40 6.06
C ALA A 92 -5.81 9.76 7.36
N PRO A 93 -5.14 9.91 8.52
CA PRO A 93 -5.58 9.29 9.77
C PRO A 93 -6.98 9.65 10.24
N THR A 94 -7.47 10.82 9.85
CA THR A 94 -8.82 11.30 10.18
C THR A 94 -9.92 10.73 9.26
N VAL A 95 -9.56 9.98 8.22
CA VAL A 95 -10.48 9.40 7.25
C VAL A 95 -10.68 7.92 7.54
N SER A 96 -11.91 7.53 7.83
CA SER A 96 -12.26 6.13 8.09
C SER A 96 -12.08 5.24 6.85
N LEU A 97 -11.63 4.00 7.06
CA LEU A 97 -11.64 2.97 6.03
C LEU A 97 -13.06 2.45 5.86
N THR A 98 -13.70 2.79 4.75
CA THR A 98 -15.11 2.47 4.47
C THR A 98 -15.23 1.56 3.25
N GLN A 99 -16.44 1.07 2.96
CA GLN A 99 -16.73 0.35 1.72
C GLN A 99 -16.30 1.14 0.48
N LYS A 100 -16.41 2.48 0.49
CA LYS A 100 -15.93 3.32 -0.62
C LYS A 100 -14.42 3.20 -0.85
N THR A 101 -13.63 3.06 0.21
CA THR A 101 -12.18 2.83 0.12
C THR A 101 -11.90 1.45 -0.46
N MET A 102 -12.68 0.44 -0.04
CA MET A 102 -12.62 -0.91 -0.61
C MET A 102 -12.98 -0.90 -2.11
N ASP A 103 -14.06 -0.24 -2.50
CA ASP A 103 -14.49 -0.13 -3.90
C ASP A 103 -13.43 0.57 -4.76
N GLN A 104 -12.73 1.57 -4.21
CA GLN A 104 -11.64 2.26 -4.89
C GLN A 104 -10.49 1.30 -5.21
N ILE A 105 -10.01 0.53 -4.24
CA ILE A 105 -8.91 -0.41 -4.47
C ILE A 105 -9.35 -1.61 -5.34
N LEU A 106 -10.59 -2.08 -5.21
CA LEU A 106 -11.15 -3.12 -6.08
C LEU A 106 -11.22 -2.67 -7.55
N CYS A 107 -11.55 -1.40 -7.81
CA CYS A 107 -11.50 -0.84 -9.17
C CYS A 107 -10.08 -0.91 -9.78
N TYR A 108 -9.04 -0.67 -8.97
CA TYR A 108 -7.66 -0.81 -9.42
C TYR A 108 -7.30 -2.27 -9.63
N ASN A 109 -7.77 -3.13 -8.73
CA ASN A 109 -7.48 -4.55 -8.78
C ASN A 109 -8.12 -5.28 -9.97
N PHE A 110 -9.18 -4.73 -10.55
CA PHE A 110 -9.73 -5.23 -11.81
C PHE A 110 -8.67 -5.28 -12.94
N ILE A 111 -7.72 -4.35 -12.93
CA ILE A 111 -6.61 -4.30 -13.89
C ILE A 111 -5.42 -5.13 -13.42
N PHE A 112 -4.94 -4.90 -12.20
CA PHE A 112 -3.70 -5.52 -11.75
C PHE A 112 -3.85 -7.01 -11.45
N ARG A 113 -5.05 -7.45 -11.05
CA ARG A 113 -5.36 -8.83 -10.70
C ARG A 113 -4.44 -9.39 -9.60
N VAL A 114 -4.20 -8.60 -8.56
CA VAL A 114 -3.37 -9.00 -7.42
C VAL A 114 -4.14 -9.87 -6.42
N PRO A 115 -3.46 -10.83 -5.78
CA PRO A 115 -4.04 -11.67 -4.73
C PRO A 115 -4.28 -10.92 -3.41
N LEU A 116 -3.43 -9.97 -3.00
CA LEU A 116 -3.55 -9.30 -1.70
C LEU A 116 -3.86 -7.81 -1.84
N LEU A 117 -4.89 -7.35 -1.12
CA LEU A 117 -5.25 -5.94 -1.00
C LEU A 117 -5.00 -5.46 0.42
N LEU A 118 -4.33 -4.32 0.55
CA LEU A 118 -4.03 -3.66 1.81
C LEU A 118 -4.67 -2.28 1.85
N LEU A 119 -5.30 -1.94 2.96
CA LEU A 119 -5.86 -0.61 3.19
C LEU A 119 -5.36 -0.09 4.53
N SER A 120 -5.00 1.19 4.59
CA SER A 120 -4.61 1.81 5.85
C SER A 120 -4.90 3.31 5.93
N ASN A 121 -5.31 3.76 7.11
CA ASN A 121 -5.26 5.18 7.49
C ASN A 121 -4.22 5.44 8.60
N GLY A 122 -3.32 4.49 8.85
CA GLY A 122 -2.31 4.54 9.90
C GLY A 122 -2.82 4.29 11.32
N LEU A 123 -4.12 4.34 11.58
CA LEU A 123 -4.72 3.94 12.86
C LEU A 123 -5.40 2.58 12.78
N GLN A 124 -5.97 2.28 11.61
CA GLN A 124 -6.61 1.04 11.24
C GLN A 124 -5.96 0.51 9.96
N HIS A 125 -5.92 -0.81 9.88
CA HIS A 125 -5.35 -1.57 8.77
C HIS A 125 -6.31 -2.70 8.42
N ALA A 126 -6.44 -2.98 7.12
CA ALA A 126 -7.17 -4.14 6.65
C ALA A 126 -6.36 -4.84 5.57
N ALA A 127 -6.35 -6.17 5.63
CA ALA A 127 -5.77 -7.03 4.61
C ALA A 127 -6.84 -7.98 4.12
N CYS A 128 -6.96 -8.17 2.81
CA CYS A 128 -7.81 -9.22 2.26
C CYS A 128 -7.20 -9.91 1.05
N LEU A 129 -7.41 -11.23 0.99
CA LEU A 129 -7.09 -12.04 -0.18
C LEU A 129 -8.29 -12.03 -1.14
N VAL A 130 -8.03 -11.86 -2.42
CA VAL A 130 -9.06 -11.82 -3.45
C VAL A 130 -9.30 -13.23 -3.98
N ASP A 131 -10.56 -13.65 -3.92
CA ASP A 131 -11.02 -14.91 -4.48
C ASP A 131 -11.67 -14.62 -5.84
N TYR A 132 -10.92 -14.88 -6.91
CA TYR A 132 -11.40 -14.69 -8.28
C TYR A 132 -12.37 -15.77 -8.74
N GLU A 133 -12.36 -16.95 -8.12
CA GLU A 133 -13.28 -18.04 -8.48
C GLU A 133 -14.69 -17.73 -7.97
N GLN A 134 -14.79 -17.28 -6.71
CA GLN A 134 -16.07 -16.92 -6.08
C GLN A 134 -16.43 -15.45 -6.25
N SER A 135 -15.61 -14.66 -6.96
CA SER A 135 -15.79 -13.22 -7.17
C SER A 135 -15.95 -12.44 -5.85
N GLY A 136 -15.09 -12.77 -4.88
CA GLY A 136 -15.13 -12.20 -3.53
C GLY A 136 -13.75 -11.88 -2.98
N TYR A 137 -13.68 -11.65 -1.67
CA TYR A 137 -12.43 -11.51 -0.94
C TYR A 137 -12.63 -11.94 0.51
N VAL A 138 -11.55 -12.41 1.14
CA VAL A 138 -11.52 -12.89 2.52
C VAL A 138 -10.58 -11.99 3.32
N PHE A 139 -11.09 -11.41 4.41
CA PHE A 139 -10.26 -10.62 5.32
C PHE A 139 -9.30 -11.53 6.09
N LEU A 140 -8.05 -11.08 6.18
CA LEU A 140 -7.04 -11.69 7.03
C LEU A 140 -7.05 -11.02 8.40
N PRO A 141 -6.79 -11.79 9.48
CA PRO A 141 -6.65 -11.21 10.82
C PRO A 141 -5.42 -10.31 10.93
N GLU A 142 -4.39 -10.57 10.14
CA GLU A 142 -3.14 -9.81 10.10
C GLU A 142 -2.59 -9.69 8.68
N ILE A 143 -1.67 -8.75 8.49
CA ILE A 143 -0.97 -8.58 7.21
C ILE A 143 0.14 -9.63 7.16
N PRO A 144 0.16 -10.52 6.15
CA PRO A 144 1.19 -11.54 6.06
C PRO A 144 2.55 -10.93 5.74
N SER A 145 3.60 -11.55 6.24
CA SER A 145 4.97 -11.32 5.76
C SER A 145 5.09 -11.64 4.27
N TYR A 146 6.17 -11.14 3.65
CA TYR A 146 6.43 -11.43 2.23
C TYR A 146 6.56 -12.94 1.97
N GLU A 147 7.23 -13.68 2.87
CA GLU A 147 7.40 -15.13 2.76
C GLU A 147 6.07 -15.88 2.84
N GLU A 148 5.23 -15.56 3.84
CA GLU A 148 3.90 -16.15 3.99
C GLU A 148 3.03 -15.88 2.77
N LEU A 149 3.02 -14.63 2.27
CA LEU A 149 2.27 -14.26 1.08
C LEU A 149 2.72 -15.09 -0.13
N THR A 150 4.02 -15.22 -0.36
CA THR A 150 4.52 -16.02 -1.49
C THR A 150 4.11 -17.49 -1.39
N THR A 151 4.08 -18.05 -0.18
CA THR A 151 3.63 -19.42 0.06
C THR A 151 2.12 -19.57 -0.20
N ILE A 152 1.31 -18.61 0.24
CA ILE A 152 -0.14 -18.56 -0.04
C ILE A 152 -0.40 -18.52 -1.55
N ILE A 153 0.33 -17.69 -2.28
CA ILE A 153 0.17 -17.55 -3.74
C ILE A 153 0.57 -18.85 -4.46
N GLN A 154 1.65 -19.50 -4.05
CA GLN A 154 2.11 -20.75 -4.65
C GLN A 154 1.16 -21.92 -4.37
N SER A 155 0.49 -21.93 -3.22
CA SER A 155 -0.45 -22.99 -2.84
C SER A 155 -1.80 -22.92 -3.57
N ASN A 156 -2.12 -21.75 -4.14
CA ASN A 156 -3.35 -21.49 -4.89
C ASN A 156 -3.13 -21.49 -6.42
N GLN A 157 -1.96 -21.92 -6.91
CA GLN A 157 -1.65 -22.14 -8.32
C GLN A 157 -1.63 -23.63 -8.65
#